data_AF-A0AAE3GNV7-F1
#
_entry.id   AF-A0AAE3GNV7-F1
#
_cell.length_a   1.000
_cell.length_b   1.000
_cell.length_c   1.000
_cell.angle_alpha   90.00
_cell.angle_beta   90.00
_cell.angle_gamma   90.00
#
_symmetry.space_group_name_H-M   'P 1'
#
loop_
_entity.id
_entity.type
_entity.pdbx_description
1 polymer ?
#
loop_
_entity_poly.entity_id
_entity_poly.type
_entity_poly.pdbx_seq_one_letter_code
_entity_poly.pdbx_strand_id
1 'polypeptide(L)'
;MTFQLPFMTTLEEDADFSLYDSLNAVDRLFAREKVIAEVCEGSRDPSDLLDLFSDQGMDTDAYLEEVEENVNYLLVYPSVALGL
;
A
#
# COMPACT_ATOMS: atom_id res chain seq x y z
N MET A 1 -2.77 17.40 -6.50
CA MET A 1 -2.08 16.28 -5.85
C MET A 1 -3.13 15.53 -5.07
N THR A 2 -3.44 14.31 -5.50
CA THR A 2 -4.32 13.40 -4.75
C THR A 2 -3.52 12.93 -3.55
N PHE A 3 -4.03 13.16 -2.34
CA PHE A 3 -3.36 12.74 -1.11
C PHE A 3 -3.54 11.22 -0.98
N GLN A 4 -2.49 10.44 -1.17
CA GLN A 4 -2.49 9.00 -0.95
C GLN A 4 -2.20 8.76 0.54
N LEU A 5 -3.04 7.97 1.21
CA LEU A 5 -2.77 7.53 2.56
C LEU A 5 -1.46 6.72 2.56
N PRO A 6 -0.59 6.89 3.57
CA PRO A 6 0.80 6.40 3.53
C PRO A 6 0.94 4.89 3.32
N PHE A 7 -0.11 4.12 3.62
CA PHE A 7 -0.11 2.66 3.57
C PHE A 7 -0.85 2.09 2.35
N MET A 8 -1.46 2.91 1.49
CA MET A 8 -2.24 2.41 0.34
C MET A 8 -1.34 1.93 -0.80
N THR A 9 -1.71 0.82 -1.42
CA THR A 9 -1.06 0.28 -2.62
C THR A 9 -1.92 0.52 -3.86
N THR A 10 -1.28 0.59 -5.03
CA THR A 10 -1.97 0.80 -6.31
C THR A 10 -2.05 -0.50 -7.13
N LEU A 11 -2.92 -0.50 -8.14
CA LEU A 11 -2.92 -1.55 -9.17
C LEU A 11 -1.70 -1.37 -10.06
N GLU A 12 -1.03 -2.48 -10.39
CA GLU A 12 -0.13 -2.50 -11.53
C GLU A 12 -0.96 -2.36 -12.81
N GLU A 13 -0.79 -1.25 -13.50
CA GLU A 13 -1.35 -1.03 -14.84
C GLU A 13 -0.33 -1.52 -15.87
N ASP A 14 -0.58 -2.70 -16.45
CA ASP A 14 0.17 -3.21 -17.58
C ASP A 14 -0.78 -3.42 -18.77
N ALA A 15 -0.41 -2.83 -19.91
CA ALA A 15 -1.21 -2.80 -21.13
C ALA A 15 -1.34 -4.18 -21.81
N ASP A 16 -0.48 -5.14 -21.45
CA ASP A 16 -0.47 -6.49 -22.00
C ASP A 16 -1.21 -7.52 -21.13
N PHE A 17 -1.85 -7.11 -20.03
CA PHE A 17 -2.58 -8.03 -19.13
C PHE A 17 -3.82 -8.63 -19.78
N SER A 18 -3.99 -9.95 -19.64
CA SER A 18 -5.26 -10.60 -19.96
C SER A 18 -6.32 -10.27 -18.90
N LEU A 19 -7.61 -10.41 -19.24
CA LEU A 19 -8.72 -10.20 -18.29
C LEU A 19 -8.54 -11.04 -16.99
N TYR A 20 -7.96 -12.24 -17.11
CA TYR A 20 -7.70 -13.13 -15.98
C TYR A 20 -6.58 -12.58 -15.08
N ASP A 21 -5.54 -11.99 -15.67
CA ASP A 21 -4.43 -11.38 -14.92
C ASP A 21 -4.91 -10.11 -14.20
N SER A 22 -5.80 -9.33 -14.84
CA SER A 22 -6.42 -8.16 -14.20
C SER A 22 -7.28 -8.55 -12.99
N LEU A 23 -8.06 -9.62 -13.07
CA LEU A 23 -8.87 -10.10 -11.94
C LEU A 23 -7.97 -10.59 -10.80
N ASN A 24 -6.90 -11.32 -11.10
CA ASN A 24 -5.93 -11.75 -10.08
C ASN A 24 -5.21 -10.56 -9.43
N ALA A 25 -4.88 -9.51 -10.20
CA ALA A 25 -4.27 -8.30 -9.66
C ALA A 25 -5.23 -7.56 -8.72
N VAL A 26 -6.51 -7.51 -9.05
CA VAL A 26 -7.57 -6.93 -8.21
C VAL A 26 -7.74 -7.73 -6.91
N ASP A 27 -7.82 -9.06 -6.97
CA ASP A 27 -7.94 -9.91 -5.79
C ASP A 27 -6.72 -9.76 -4.86
N ARG A 28 -5.51 -9.71 -5.44
CA ARG A 28 -4.27 -9.43 -4.69
C ARG A 28 -4.31 -8.07 -4.00
N LEU A 29 -4.77 -7.03 -4.70
CA LEU A 29 -4.92 -5.69 -4.12
C LEU A 29 -5.90 -5.71 -2.94
N PHE A 30 -7.08 -6.32 -3.10
CA PHE A 30 -8.05 -6.40 -2.00
C PHE A 30 -7.50 -7.15 -0.79
N ALA A 31 -6.75 -8.23 -1.02
CA ALA A 31 -6.08 -8.94 0.06
C ALA A 31 -5.07 -8.04 0.79
N ARG A 32 -4.24 -7.29 0.06
CA ARG A 32 -3.28 -6.34 0.65
C ARG A 32 -3.96 -5.25 1.46
N GLU A 33 -4.92 -4.54 0.87
CA GLU A 33 -5.61 -3.42 1.52
C GLU A 33 -6.32 -3.86 2.81
N LYS A 34 -6.86 -5.09 2.83
CA LYS A 34 -7.42 -5.68 4.04
C LYS A 34 -6.35 -5.88 5.13
N VAL A 35 -5.21 -6.47 4.78
CA VAL A 35 -4.12 -6.70 5.75
C VAL A 35 -3.53 -5.38 6.25
N ILE A 36 -3.38 -4.39 5.37
CA ILE A 36 -2.97 -3.03 5.73
C ILE A 36 -3.92 -2.45 6.79
N ALA A 37 -5.23 -2.52 6.56
CA ALA A 37 -6.21 -2.03 7.53
C ALA A 37 -6.10 -2.77 8.88
N GLU A 38 -6.00 -4.10 8.86
CA GLU A 38 -5.84 -4.92 10.07
C GLU A 38 -4.57 -4.53 10.87
N VAL A 39 -3.47 -4.24 10.18
CA VAL A 39 -2.20 -3.78 10.78
C VAL A 39 -2.33 -2.36 11.34
N CYS A 40 -2.95 -1.43 10.61
CA CYS A 40 -3.21 -0.07 11.10
C CYS A 40 -4.12 -0.04 12.33
N GLU A 41 -5.06 -0.98 12.43
CA GLU A 41 -5.93 -1.16 13.60
C GLU A 41 -5.23 -1.88 14.77
N GLY A 42 -4.03 -2.42 14.56
CA GLY A 42 -3.27 -3.17 15.57
C GLY A 42 -3.80 -4.58 15.83
N SER A 43 -4.67 -5.09 14.95
CA SER A 43 -5.27 -6.43 15.05
C SER A 43 -4.41 -7.53 14.40
N ARG A 44 -3.37 -7.13 13.66
CA ARG A 44 -2.46 -8.02 12.94
C ARG A 44 -1.02 -7.52 13.01
N ASP A 45 -0.07 -8.46 12.98
CA ASP A 45 1.35 -8.13 13.05
C ASP A 45 1.85 -7.55 11.71
N PRO A 46 2.65 -6.47 11.71
CA PRO A 46 3.23 -5.91 10.49
C PRO A 46 4.07 -6.90 9.67
N SER A 47 4.66 -7.93 10.29
CA SER A 47 5.41 -8.97 9.56
C SER A 47 4.52 -9.76 8.59
N ASP A 48 3.25 -10.00 8.93
CA ASP A 48 2.30 -10.68 8.04
C ASP A 48 2.06 -9.88 6.74
N LEU A 49 2.14 -8.55 6.81
CA LEU A 49 2.00 -7.68 5.65
C LEU A 49 3.24 -7.76 4.75
N LEU A 50 4.43 -7.77 5.36
CA LEU A 50 5.70 -7.88 4.63
C LEU A 50 5.82 -9.25 3.94
N ASP A 51 5.40 -10.32 4.62
CA ASP A 51 5.35 -11.66 4.03
C ASP A 51 4.38 -11.70 2.84
N LEU A 52 3.19 -11.11 2.98
CA LEU A 52 2.21 -11.01 1.89
C LEU A 52 2.78 -10.25 0.68
N PHE A 53 3.55 -9.20 0.91
CA PHE A 53 4.16 -8.41 -0.17
C PHE A 53 5.25 -9.20 -0.88
N SER A 54 6.08 -9.91 -0.13
CA SER A 54 7.09 -10.82 -0.69
C SER A 54 6.44 -11.94 -1.53
N ASP A 55 5.36 -12.56 -1.04
CA ASP A 55 4.59 -13.59 -1.75
C ASP A 55 3.98 -13.09 -3.07
N GLN A 56 3.66 -11.79 -3.13
CA GLN A 56 3.12 -11.15 -4.34
C GLN A 56 4.21 -10.61 -5.27
N GLY A 57 5.49 -10.77 -4.93
CA GLY A 57 6.62 -10.31 -5.72
C GLY A 57 6.88 -8.80 -5.61
N MET A 58 6.34 -8.13 -4.59
CA MET A 58 6.57 -6.71 -4.35
C MET A 58 7.89 -6.49 -3.60
N ASP A 59 8.53 -5.36 -3.89
CA ASP A 59 9.71 -4.90 -3.16
C ASP A 59 9.28 -4.30 -1.81
N THR A 60 9.46 -5.08 -0.75
CA THR A 60 9.10 -4.70 0.62
C THR A 60 9.91 -3.51 1.13
N ASP A 61 11.18 -3.41 0.73
CA ASP A 61 12.07 -2.35 1.21
C ASP A 61 11.67 -1.01 0.57
N ALA A 62 11.41 -1.02 -0.75
CA ALA A 62 10.91 0.16 -1.47
C ALA A 62 9.56 0.64 -0.90
N TYR A 63 8.66 -0.28 -0.56
CA TYR A 63 7.40 0.08 0.09
C TYR A 63 7.61 0.74 1.46
N LEU A 64 8.50 0.19 2.30
CA LEU A 64 8.77 0.75 3.62
C LEU A 64 9.38 2.15 3.53
N GLU A 65 10.27 2.40 2.57
CA GLU A 65 10.80 3.73 2.29
C GLU A 65 9.69 4.72 1.89
N GLU A 66 8.78 4.31 1.01
CA GLU A 66 7.64 5.15 0.59
C GLU A 66 6.70 5.47 1.76
N VAL A 67 6.40 4.48 2.62
CA VAL A 67 5.62 4.69 3.85
C VAL A 67 6.31 5.68 4.77
N GLU A 68 7.63 5.54 4.98
CA GLU A 68 8.41 6.45 5.83
C GLU A 68 8.37 7.88 5.29
N GLU A 69 8.59 8.08 3.99
CA GLU A 69 8.51 9.38 3.34
C GLU A 69 7.13 10.02 3.49
N ASN A 70 6.06 9.24 3.25
CA ASN A 70 4.69 9.72 3.34
C ASN A 70 4.29 10.08 4.78
N VAL A 71 4.71 9.29 5.77
CA VAL A 71 4.49 9.59 7.20
C VAL A 71 5.29 10.82 7.62
N ASN A 72 6.54 10.93 7.22
CA ASN A 72 7.38 12.10 7.53
C ASN A 72 6.79 13.38 6.92
N TYR A 73 6.32 13.32 5.67
CA TYR A 73 5.64 14.45 5.03
C TYR A 73 4.41 14.92 5.83
N LEU A 74 3.58 13.98 6.30
CA LEU A 74 2.42 14.25 7.15
C LEU A 74 2.79 14.94 8.48
N LEU A 75 3.89 14.52 9.10
CA LEU A 75 4.35 15.08 10.38
C LEU A 75 4.97 16.47 10.21
N VAL A 76 5.70 16.71 9.12
CA VAL A 76 6.39 17.98 8.87
C VAL A 76 5.46 19.04 8.27
N TYR A 77 4.49 18.64 7.44
CA TYR A 77 3.55 19.54 6.76
C TYR A 77 2.07 19.21 7.02
N PRO A 78 1.62 19.18 8.29
CA PRO A 78 0.27 18.75 8.64
C PRO A 78 -0.84 19.65 8.05
N SER A 79 -0.60 20.95 7.88
CA SER A 79 -1.56 21.88 7.27
C SER A 79 -1.80 21.61 5.78
N VAL A 80 -0.74 21.27 5.04
CA VAL A 80 -0.81 20.97 3.60
C VAL A 80 -1.52 19.63 3.36
N ALA A 81 -1.24 18.64 4.20
CA ALA A 81 -1.84 17.31 4.10
C ALA A 81 -3.32 17.26 4.51
N LEU A 82 -3.75 18.10 5.47
CA LEU A 82 -5.14 18.19 5.93
C LEU A 82 -5.99 19.19 5.13
N GLY A 83 -5.42 19.86 4.13
CA GLY A 83 -6.12 20.88 3.35
C GLY A 83 -6.58 22.09 4.17
N LEU A 84 -5.81 22.46 5.20
CA LEU A 84 -6.06 23.58 6.12
C LEU A 84 -5.21 24.81 5.79
#